data_AF-A0A4Z0J6S6-F1
#
_entry.id   AF-A0A4Z0J6S6-F1
#
_cell.length_a   1.000
_cell.length_b   1.000
_cell.length_c   1.000
_cell.angle_alpha   90.00
_cell.angle_beta   90.00
_cell.angle_gamma   90.00
#
_symmetry.space_group_name_H-M   'P 1'
#
loop_
_entity.id
_entity.type
_entity.pdbx_description
1 polymer ?
#
loop_
_entity_poly.entity_id
_entity_poly.type
_entity_poly.pdbx_seq_one_letter_code
_entity_poly.pdbx_strand_id
1 'polypeptide(L)'
;MGLAVSLMPYAWTKVFHVQMGYADYADALVQYGEMSPMGLLWRFMAFSPTVQLLAGLAELIAVILLLFRRTAWLGALIAVLDMSIVFLLNLTFDVPVKQLSGAMAVAGIILLVPNVPRVVRFLLGRNTGPAVSGLIWRNRVFVRITRWASPILAVLLVVGGGLASGASFGWGRLTGSEEVSGVYTAAAGGTPVKIDGTEHTTDDITQIAFGQINSGNGNRLSIRYADGDFQDGLYTVDGTSITAELFPIRKGAQTLIRDSSGTLEFDYEKKGDDSFSLRIDGSELTIESDEERRFLFDRGFRWAPEAPVNR
;
A
#
# COMPACT_ATOMS: atom_id res chain seq x y z
N MET A 1 3.10 17.88 -20.14
CA MET A 1 4.28 17.73 -19.26
C MET A 1 3.91 17.83 -17.80
N GLY A 2 3.31 18.93 -17.31
CA GLY A 2 2.93 19.07 -15.88
C GLY A 2 2.17 17.86 -15.30
N LEU A 3 1.05 17.46 -15.91
CA LEU A 3 0.26 16.29 -15.47
C LEU A 3 1.09 14.99 -15.47
N ALA A 4 1.93 14.77 -16.48
CA ALA A 4 2.76 13.57 -16.56
C ALA A 4 3.80 13.51 -15.44
N VAL A 5 4.39 14.65 -15.08
CA VAL A 5 5.35 14.75 -13.96
C VAL A 5 4.64 14.53 -12.62
N SER A 6 3.43 15.06 -12.46
CA SER A 6 2.64 14.87 -11.22
C SER A 6 2.17 13.43 -11.02
N LEU A 7 1.79 12.72 -12.09
CA LEU A 7 1.33 11.33 -12.02
C LEU A 7 2.46 10.30 -11.84
N MET A 8 3.67 10.63 -12.30
CA MET A 8 4.78 9.67 -12.35
C MET A 8 5.18 9.10 -10.97
N PRO A 9 5.26 9.89 -9.87
CA PRO A 9 5.49 9.32 -8.55
C PRO A 9 4.41 8.33 -8.13
N TYR A 10 3.13 8.65 -8.35
CA TYR A 10 2.02 7.75 -8.02
C TYR A 10 2.13 6.42 -8.77
N ALA A 11 2.38 6.49 -10.08
CA ALA A 11 2.56 5.31 -10.92
C ALA A 11 3.65 4.39 -10.35
N TRP A 12 4.84 4.93 -10.05
CA TRP A 12 5.95 4.13 -9.53
C TRP A 12 5.69 3.58 -8.13
N THR A 13 5.09 4.38 -7.23
CA THR A 13 4.75 3.89 -5.88
C THR A 13 3.72 2.76 -5.89
N LYS A 14 2.80 2.73 -6.87
CA LYS A 14 1.88 1.60 -7.04
C LYS A 14 2.54 0.40 -7.70
N VAL A 15 3.37 0.61 -8.72
CA VAL A 15 4.09 -0.46 -9.43
C VAL A 15 5.03 -1.22 -8.49
N PHE A 16 5.66 -0.54 -7.54
CA PHE A 16 6.54 -1.14 -6.52
C PHE A 16 5.81 -1.49 -5.21
N HIS A 17 4.47 -1.45 -5.21
CA HIS A 17 3.62 -1.77 -4.05
C HIS A 17 3.80 -0.90 -2.80
N VAL A 18 4.56 0.18 -2.87
CA VAL A 18 4.88 1.06 -1.74
C VAL A 18 3.66 1.85 -1.24
N GLN A 19 2.76 2.26 -2.14
CA GLN A 19 1.71 3.21 -1.77
C GLN A 19 0.68 2.63 -0.75
N MET A 20 0.27 1.38 -0.94
CA MET A 20 -0.68 0.70 -0.04
C MET A 20 -0.02 -0.44 0.75
N GLY A 21 1.20 -0.84 0.39
CA GLY A 21 1.87 -1.98 0.99
C GLY A 21 1.22 -3.31 0.59
N TYR A 22 1.40 -4.29 1.47
CA TYR A 22 0.86 -5.64 1.34
C TYR A 22 0.07 -5.98 2.60
N ALA A 23 -0.95 -6.81 2.46
CA ALA A 23 -1.64 -7.37 3.61
C ALA A 23 -0.69 -8.24 4.43
N ASP A 24 -0.70 -8.05 5.75
CA ASP A 24 0.25 -8.63 6.68
C ASP A 24 -0.46 -9.32 7.86
N TYR A 25 0.16 -10.30 8.52
CA TYR A 25 -0.44 -10.99 9.66
C TYR A 25 -0.78 -10.03 10.81
N ALA A 26 -0.02 -8.95 10.97
CA ALA A 26 -0.33 -7.88 11.93
C ALA A 26 -1.67 -7.17 11.65
N ASP A 27 -2.25 -7.29 10.45
CA ASP A 27 -3.59 -6.79 10.14
C ASP A 27 -4.71 -7.77 10.54
N ALA A 28 -4.39 -9.03 10.85
CA ALA A 28 -5.37 -10.07 11.20
C ALA A 28 -6.17 -9.75 12.47
N LEU A 29 -5.53 -9.05 13.40
CA LEU A 29 -6.16 -8.69 14.68
C LEU A 29 -6.99 -7.41 14.59
N VAL A 30 -6.94 -6.65 13.49
CA VAL A 30 -7.70 -5.40 13.34
C VAL A 30 -9.14 -5.72 13.00
N GLN A 31 -10.08 -5.30 13.84
CA GLN A 31 -11.49 -5.56 13.63
C GLN A 31 -12.12 -4.54 12.67
N TYR A 32 -13.16 -4.97 11.96
CA TYR A 32 -13.86 -4.11 10.99
C TYR A 32 -14.37 -2.79 11.60
N GLY A 33 -14.85 -2.84 12.85
CA GLY A 33 -15.33 -1.65 13.57
C GLY A 33 -14.24 -0.68 14.02
N GLU A 34 -12.97 -1.08 13.97
CA GLU A 34 -11.82 -0.27 14.40
C GLU A 34 -11.15 0.46 13.22
N MET A 35 -11.49 0.07 11.99
CA MET A 35 -10.90 0.65 10.79
C MET A 35 -11.49 2.03 10.51
N SER A 36 -10.62 3.01 10.25
CA SER A 36 -11.05 4.23 9.58
C SER A 36 -11.44 3.93 8.12
N PRO A 37 -12.26 4.78 7.46
CA PRO A 37 -12.59 4.60 6.06
C PRO A 37 -11.35 4.47 5.16
N MET A 38 -10.33 5.30 5.41
CA MET A 38 -9.04 5.20 4.72
C MET A 38 -8.34 3.86 5.02
N GLY A 39 -8.29 3.43 6.29
CA GLY A 39 -7.67 2.17 6.68
C GLY A 39 -8.31 0.94 6.01
N LEU A 40 -9.63 0.97 5.83
CA LEU A 40 -10.37 -0.06 5.11
C LEU A 40 -9.95 -0.10 3.62
N LEU A 41 -9.90 1.05 2.95
CA LEU A 41 -9.46 1.13 1.55
C LEU A 41 -8.02 0.65 1.37
N TRP A 42 -7.12 1.03 2.27
CA TRP A 42 -5.71 0.62 2.21
C TRP A 42 -5.57 -0.90 2.33
N ARG A 43 -6.25 -1.52 3.29
CA ARG A 43 -6.23 -2.98 3.47
C ARG A 43 -6.84 -3.72 2.28
N PHE A 44 -7.93 -3.20 1.72
CA PHE A 44 -8.54 -3.75 0.51
C PHE A 44 -7.56 -3.78 -0.67
N MET A 45 -6.86 -2.66 -0.91
CA MET A 45 -5.87 -2.57 -1.99
C MET A 45 -4.63 -3.42 -1.70
N ALA A 46 -4.13 -3.41 -0.46
CA ALA A 46 -2.95 -4.16 -0.03
C ALA A 46 -3.16 -5.69 -0.09
N PHE A 47 -4.40 -6.16 0.11
CA PHE A 47 -4.75 -7.57 -0.05
C PHE A 47 -4.61 -8.06 -1.50
N SER A 48 -4.76 -7.17 -2.49
CA SER A 48 -4.58 -7.52 -3.91
C SER A 48 -3.43 -6.73 -4.55
N PRO A 49 -2.18 -7.22 -4.39
CA PRO A 49 -1.02 -6.64 -5.06
C PRO A 49 -1.21 -6.53 -6.58
N THR A 50 -1.97 -7.46 -7.19
CA THR A 50 -2.30 -7.43 -8.61
C THR A 50 -3.14 -6.19 -8.98
N VAL A 51 -4.17 -5.86 -8.21
CA VAL A 51 -5.01 -4.68 -8.46
C VAL A 51 -4.18 -3.40 -8.33
N GLN A 52 -3.34 -3.31 -7.29
CA GLN A 52 -2.44 -2.17 -7.10
C GLN A 52 -1.44 -2.02 -8.27
N LEU A 53 -0.83 -3.11 -8.72
CA LEU A 53 0.10 -3.10 -9.85
C LEU A 53 -0.61 -2.66 -11.14
N LEU A 54 -1.80 -3.20 -11.44
CA LEU A 54 -2.56 -2.84 -12.64
C LEU A 54 -2.98 -1.37 -12.63
N ALA A 55 -3.38 -0.83 -11.48
CA ALA A 55 -3.66 0.60 -11.33
C ALA A 55 -2.39 1.44 -11.59
N GLY A 56 -1.25 1.04 -11.01
CA GLY A 56 0.04 1.70 -11.25
C GLY A 56 0.50 1.65 -12.72
N LEU A 57 0.26 0.53 -13.41
CA LEU A 57 0.55 0.39 -14.83
C LEU A 57 -0.38 1.26 -15.69
N ALA A 58 -1.66 1.39 -15.33
CA ALA A 58 -2.58 2.30 -16.02
C ALA A 58 -2.10 3.76 -15.91
N GLU A 59 -1.69 4.18 -14.71
CA GLU A 59 -1.07 5.49 -14.46
C GLU A 59 0.22 5.67 -15.28
N LEU A 60 1.08 4.65 -15.30
CA LEU A 60 2.34 4.69 -16.03
C LEU A 60 2.12 4.80 -17.55
N ILE A 61 1.16 4.05 -18.10
CA ILE A 61 0.77 4.13 -19.50
C ILE A 61 0.25 5.53 -19.82
N ALA A 62 -0.59 6.11 -18.95
CA ALA A 62 -1.06 7.48 -19.11
C ALA A 62 0.11 8.48 -19.17
N VAL A 63 1.07 8.36 -18.24
CA VAL A 63 2.30 9.17 -18.20
C VAL A 63 3.09 9.03 -19.50
N ILE A 64 3.40 7.81 -19.94
CA ILE A 64 4.15 7.54 -21.17
C ILE A 64 3.45 8.21 -22.36
N LEU A 65 2.14 7.98 -22.52
CA LEU A 65 1.38 8.55 -23.65
C LEU A 65 1.29 10.08 -23.60
N LEU A 66 1.20 10.68 -22.40
CA LEU A 66 1.20 12.14 -22.20
C LEU A 66 2.52 12.81 -22.60
N LEU A 67 3.64 12.09 -22.51
CA LEU A 67 4.96 12.61 -22.89
C LEU A 67 5.15 12.68 -24.42
N PHE A 68 4.42 11.85 -25.18
CA PHE A 68 4.47 11.89 -26.64
C PHE A 68 3.30 12.69 -27.21
N ARG A 69 3.63 13.79 -27.89
CA ARG A 69 2.65 14.73 -28.44
C ARG A 69 1.51 14.10 -29.26
N ARG A 70 1.81 13.06 -30.04
CA ARG A 70 0.83 12.40 -30.92
C ARG A 70 -0.18 11.55 -30.14
N THR A 71 0.21 11.03 -28.99
CA THR A 71 -0.60 10.17 -28.12
C THR A 71 -1.08 10.87 -26.86
N ALA A 72 -0.69 12.14 -26.65
CA ALA A 72 -1.00 12.88 -25.43
C ALA A 72 -2.52 12.96 -25.15
N TRP A 73 -3.35 12.95 -26.18
CA TRP A 73 -4.80 12.90 -25.99
C TRP A 73 -5.30 11.56 -25.43
N LEU A 74 -4.68 10.43 -25.80
CA LEU A 74 -4.96 9.12 -25.22
C LEU A 74 -4.47 9.06 -23.78
N GLY A 75 -3.26 9.56 -23.53
CA GLY A 75 -2.72 9.67 -22.17
C GLY A 75 -3.62 10.54 -21.28
N ALA A 76 -4.14 11.65 -21.80
CA ALA A 76 -5.10 12.49 -21.10
C ALA A 76 -6.42 11.76 -20.82
N LEU A 77 -6.94 11.00 -21.79
CA LEU A 77 -8.15 10.19 -21.60
C LEU A 77 -7.98 9.16 -20.47
N ILE A 78 -6.89 8.39 -20.49
CA ILE A 78 -6.59 7.39 -19.44
C ILE A 78 -6.41 8.09 -18.09
N ALA A 79 -5.64 9.18 -18.04
CA ALA A 79 -5.43 9.96 -16.83
C ALA A 79 -6.74 10.51 -16.24
N VAL A 80 -7.68 10.97 -17.07
CA VAL A 80 -9.00 11.43 -16.60
C VAL A 80 -9.79 10.28 -15.98
N LEU A 81 -9.86 9.13 -16.66
CA LEU A 81 -10.59 7.98 -16.14
C LEU A 81 -10.03 7.51 -14.81
N ASP A 82 -8.72 7.32 -14.76
CA ASP A 82 -8.01 6.83 -13.58
C ASP A 82 -8.07 7.83 -12.41
N MET A 83 -7.77 9.11 -12.65
CA MET A 83 -7.88 10.14 -11.60
C MET A 83 -9.31 10.38 -11.14
N SER A 84 -10.32 10.13 -11.98
CA SER A 84 -11.73 10.19 -11.55
C SER A 84 -12.06 9.06 -10.58
N ILE A 85 -11.56 7.85 -10.82
CA ILE A 85 -11.71 6.72 -9.89
C ILE A 85 -10.97 7.01 -8.58
N VAL A 86 -9.71 7.44 -8.65
CA VAL A 86 -8.92 7.82 -7.46
C VAL A 86 -9.59 8.94 -6.68
N PHE A 87 -10.09 9.97 -7.37
CA PHE A 87 -10.80 11.07 -6.73
C PHE A 87 -12.09 10.60 -6.06
N LEU A 88 -12.87 9.73 -6.72
CA LEU A 88 -14.07 9.14 -6.14
C LEU A 88 -13.74 8.35 -4.87
N LEU A 89 -12.73 7.46 -4.93
CA LEU A 89 -12.27 6.72 -3.76
C LEU A 89 -11.83 7.64 -2.62
N ASN A 90 -11.11 8.72 -2.94
CA ASN A 90 -10.68 9.69 -1.95
C ASN A 90 -11.85 10.44 -1.29
N LEU A 91 -12.94 10.66 -2.02
CA LEU A 91 -14.16 11.25 -1.47
C LEU A 91 -14.95 10.25 -0.61
N THR A 92 -15.09 9.00 -1.06
CA THR A 92 -15.94 8.00 -0.40
C THR A 92 -15.28 7.29 0.78
N PHE A 93 -13.94 7.24 0.81
CA PHE A 93 -13.15 6.65 1.91
C PHE A 93 -12.39 7.69 2.73
N ASP A 94 -12.79 8.96 2.64
CA ASP A 94 -12.23 10.09 3.38
C ASP A 94 -10.69 10.16 3.38
N VAL A 95 -10.10 10.03 2.20
CA VAL A 95 -8.65 10.11 2.05
C VAL A 95 -8.22 11.58 1.97
N PRO A 96 -7.18 12.01 2.71
CA PRO A 96 -6.83 13.43 2.84
C PRO A 96 -6.23 14.09 1.59
N VAL A 97 -6.06 13.36 0.47
CA VAL A 97 -5.45 13.86 -0.79
C VAL A 97 -6.45 14.09 -1.93
N LYS A 98 -7.72 14.33 -1.60
CA LYS A 98 -8.81 14.57 -2.55
C LYS A 98 -8.62 15.82 -3.44
N GLN A 99 -8.02 16.90 -2.93
CA GLN A 99 -7.82 18.11 -3.75
C GLN A 99 -6.83 17.89 -4.90
N LEU A 100 -5.75 17.14 -4.63
CA LEU A 100 -4.68 16.91 -5.61
C LEU A 100 -5.14 15.97 -6.72
N SER A 101 -5.79 14.86 -6.38
CA SER A 101 -6.39 13.94 -7.35
C SER A 101 -7.47 14.63 -8.21
N GLY A 102 -8.32 15.45 -7.60
CA GLY A 102 -9.31 16.27 -8.32
C GLY A 102 -8.67 17.26 -9.29
N ALA A 103 -7.61 17.97 -8.86
CA ALA A 103 -6.88 18.91 -9.73
C ALA A 103 -6.23 18.20 -10.93
N MET A 104 -5.68 16.99 -10.73
CA MET A 104 -5.12 16.18 -11.81
C MET A 104 -6.19 15.69 -12.79
N ALA A 105 -7.36 15.28 -12.30
CA ALA A 105 -8.50 14.93 -13.14
C ALA A 105 -8.95 16.12 -14.02
N VAL A 106 -9.09 17.31 -13.42
CA VAL A 106 -9.44 18.55 -14.14
C VAL A 106 -8.37 18.91 -15.18
N ALA A 107 -7.08 18.81 -14.83
CA ALA A 107 -5.99 19.05 -15.78
C ALA A 107 -6.03 18.07 -16.97
N GLY A 108 -6.35 16.80 -16.72
CA GLY A 108 -6.60 15.80 -17.76
C GLY A 108 -7.77 16.17 -18.67
N ILE A 109 -8.89 16.63 -18.08
CA ILE A 109 -10.07 17.09 -18.84
C ILE A 109 -9.70 18.25 -19.75
N ILE A 110 -9.00 19.26 -19.23
CA ILE A 110 -8.54 20.42 -20.01
C ILE A 110 -7.69 19.99 -21.21
N LEU A 111 -6.78 19.03 -21.02
CA LEU A 111 -5.96 18.47 -22.11
C LEU A 111 -6.78 17.67 -23.13
N LEU A 112 -7.88 17.04 -22.69
CA LEU A 112 -8.75 16.24 -23.54
C LEU A 112 -9.72 17.09 -24.38
N VAL A 113 -10.14 18.28 -23.88
CA VAL A 113 -11.14 19.17 -24.51
C VAL A 113 -10.96 19.33 -26.03
N PRO A 114 -9.76 19.61 -26.58
CA PRO A 114 -9.58 19.79 -28.03
C PRO A 114 -9.89 18.53 -28.87
N ASN A 115 -9.84 17.35 -28.25
CA ASN A 115 -10.08 16.07 -28.91
C ASN A 115 -11.45 15.46 -28.59
N VAL A 116 -12.22 16.01 -27.63
CA VAL A 116 -13.57 15.52 -27.27
C VAL A 116 -14.50 15.38 -28.48
N PRO A 117 -14.63 16.36 -29.39
CA PRO A 117 -15.53 16.21 -30.55
C PRO A 117 -15.17 15.01 -31.43
N ARG A 118 -13.90 14.60 -31.43
CA ARG A 118 -13.36 13.55 -32.29
C ARG A 118 -13.57 12.19 -31.65
N VAL A 119 -13.44 12.10 -30.33
CA VAL A 119 -13.86 10.92 -29.55
C VAL A 119 -15.36 10.68 -29.70
N VAL A 120 -16.19 11.72 -29.57
CA VAL A 120 -17.65 11.60 -29.75
C VAL A 120 -17.99 11.15 -31.17
N ARG A 121 -17.37 11.75 -32.20
CA ARG A 121 -17.57 11.31 -33.59
C ARG A 121 -17.18 9.85 -33.79
N PHE A 122 -16.04 9.42 -33.24
CA PHE A 122 -15.59 8.03 -33.30
C PHE A 122 -16.61 7.07 -32.68
N LEU A 123 -17.10 7.37 -31.47
CA LEU A 123 -18.11 6.56 -30.77
C LEU A 123 -19.44 6.49 -31.53
N LEU A 124 -19.79 7.54 -32.28
CA LEU A 124 -20.96 7.58 -33.16
C LEU A 124 -20.72 6.93 -34.54
N GLY A 125 -19.57 6.27 -34.75
CA GLY A 125 -19.20 5.66 -36.04
C GLY A 125 -18.94 6.67 -37.16
N ARG A 126 -18.69 7.95 -36.83
CA ARG A 126 -18.47 9.04 -37.78
C ARG A 126 -16.98 9.32 -37.96
N ASN A 127 -16.62 9.85 -39.13
CA ASN A 127 -15.25 10.24 -39.44
C ASN A 127 -14.74 11.34 -38.48
N THR A 128 -13.58 11.09 -37.85
CA THR A 128 -12.99 11.90 -36.77
C THR A 128 -12.28 13.17 -37.24
N GLY A 129 -12.13 13.38 -38.55
CA GLY A 129 -11.46 14.55 -39.11
C GLY A 129 -9.95 14.63 -38.79
N PRO A 130 -9.26 15.69 -39.22
CA PRO A 130 -7.79 15.80 -39.15
C PRO A 130 -7.27 15.94 -37.72
N ALA A 131 -6.08 15.38 -37.47
CA ALA A 131 -5.36 15.46 -36.20
C ALA A 131 -5.24 16.90 -35.68
N VAL A 132 -5.53 17.10 -34.39
CA VAL A 132 -5.33 18.35 -33.66
C VAL A 132 -3.84 18.42 -33.39
N SER A 133 -3.09 18.91 -34.37
CA SER A 133 -1.66 19.16 -34.24
C SER A 133 -1.34 20.55 -34.76
N GLY A 134 -1.09 21.50 -33.86
CA GLY A 134 -0.48 22.79 -34.21
C GLY A 134 1.04 22.72 -34.08
N LEU A 135 1.83 23.30 -34.98
CA LEU A 135 3.23 23.56 -34.67
C LEU A 135 3.28 24.68 -33.63
N ILE A 136 3.95 24.45 -32.49
CA ILE A 136 4.11 25.50 -31.45
C ILE A 136 5.16 26.52 -31.91
N TRP A 137 6.09 26.08 -32.77
CA TRP A 137 7.23 26.87 -33.23
C TRP A 137 7.44 26.72 -34.73
N ARG A 138 7.76 27.83 -35.39
CA ARG A 138 7.95 27.93 -36.84
C ARG A 138 9.42 27.71 -37.27
N ASN A 139 10.36 27.69 -36.33
CA ASN A 139 11.79 27.53 -36.59
C ASN A 139 12.14 26.07 -36.94
N ARG A 140 12.70 25.84 -38.13
CA ARG A 140 13.02 24.51 -38.67
C ARG A 140 14.11 23.76 -37.88
N VAL A 141 15.09 24.48 -37.34
CA VAL A 141 16.18 23.89 -36.53
C VAL A 141 15.61 23.42 -35.20
N PHE A 142 14.82 24.27 -34.54
CA PHE A 142 14.15 23.93 -33.28
C PHE A 142 13.20 22.74 -33.44
N VAL A 143 12.40 22.69 -34.51
CA VAL A 143 11.52 21.55 -34.82
C VAL A 143 12.32 20.26 -35.06
N ARG A 144 13.47 20.34 -35.74
CA ARG A 144 14.33 19.17 -36.01
C ARG A 144 14.96 18.61 -34.72
N ILE A 145 15.41 19.48 -33.83
CA ILE A 145 15.98 19.10 -32.53
C ILE A 145 14.90 18.51 -31.63
N THR A 146 13.78 19.22 -31.45
CA THR A 146 12.68 18.79 -30.56
C THR A 146 12.00 17.49 -31.02
N ARG A 147 12.05 17.16 -32.32
CA ARG A 147 11.54 15.88 -32.85
C ARG A 147 12.18 14.66 -32.19
N TRP A 148 13.47 14.74 -31.84
CA TRP A 148 14.20 13.63 -31.21
C TRP A 148 14.47 13.88 -29.74
N ALA A 149 14.80 15.12 -29.36
CA ALA A 149 15.09 15.48 -27.98
C ALA A 149 13.91 15.22 -27.04
N SER A 150 12.66 15.48 -27.47
CA SER A 150 11.48 15.28 -26.62
C SER A 150 11.18 13.80 -26.35
N PRO A 151 11.17 12.89 -27.36
CA PRO A 151 11.08 11.44 -27.12
C PRO A 151 12.21 10.89 -26.25
N ILE A 152 13.46 11.31 -26.48
CA ILE A 152 14.62 10.86 -25.70
C ILE A 152 14.46 11.32 -24.24
N LEU A 153 14.13 12.58 -24.02
CA LEU A 153 13.90 13.10 -22.67
C LEU A 153 12.72 12.39 -21.99
N ALA A 154 11.64 12.10 -22.71
CA ALA A 154 10.51 11.34 -22.19
C ALA A 154 10.94 9.95 -21.71
N VAL A 155 11.72 9.22 -22.52
CA VAL A 155 12.26 7.91 -22.16
C VAL A 155 13.20 8.02 -20.96
N LEU A 156 14.10 9.01 -20.93
CA LEU A 156 15.00 9.24 -19.80
C LEU A 156 14.25 9.54 -18.51
N LEU A 157 13.17 10.33 -18.56
CA LEU A 157 12.35 10.62 -17.37
C LEU A 157 11.63 9.37 -16.86
N VAL A 158 11.03 8.57 -17.75
CA VAL A 158 10.33 7.34 -17.36
C VAL A 158 11.31 6.31 -16.82
N VAL A 159 12.36 5.97 -17.59
CA VAL A 159 13.34 4.94 -17.21
C VAL A 159 14.15 5.40 -16.00
N GLY A 160 14.67 6.63 -16.03
CA GLY A 160 15.44 7.19 -14.92
C GLY A 160 14.61 7.32 -13.64
N GLY A 161 13.35 7.78 -13.76
CA GLY A 161 12.42 7.85 -12.64
C GLY A 161 12.08 6.48 -12.06
N GLY A 162 11.87 5.49 -12.92
CA GLY A 162 11.63 4.10 -12.51
C GLY A 162 12.84 3.47 -11.83
N LEU A 163 14.04 3.68 -12.38
CA LEU A 163 15.28 3.18 -11.78
C LEU A 163 15.57 3.84 -10.43
N ALA A 164 15.42 5.16 -10.34
CA ALA A 164 15.61 5.89 -9.10
C ALA A 164 14.59 5.46 -8.04
N SER A 165 13.30 5.40 -8.40
CA SER A 165 12.23 4.96 -7.49
C SER A 165 12.47 3.53 -7.04
N GLY A 166 12.77 2.62 -7.96
CA GLY A 166 13.03 1.23 -7.63
C GLY A 166 14.24 1.07 -6.71
N ALA A 167 15.33 1.79 -6.95
CA ALA A 167 16.47 1.79 -6.03
C ALA A 167 16.09 2.34 -4.64
N SER A 168 15.36 3.45 -4.57
CA SER A 168 14.89 4.05 -3.31
C SER A 168 13.91 3.16 -2.54
N PHE A 169 13.13 2.34 -3.23
CA PHE A 169 12.12 1.45 -2.66
C PHE A 169 12.59 -0.01 -2.55
N GLY A 170 13.88 -0.29 -2.71
CA GLY A 170 14.40 -1.66 -2.64
C GLY A 170 13.79 -2.60 -3.69
N TRP A 171 13.32 -2.06 -4.80
CA TRP A 171 12.62 -2.75 -5.90
C TRP A 171 11.32 -3.45 -5.49
N GLY A 172 10.68 -2.98 -4.41
CA GLY A 172 9.49 -3.65 -3.86
C GLY A 172 9.80 -5.05 -3.33
N ARG A 173 11.07 -5.34 -2.98
CA ARG A 173 11.44 -6.61 -2.36
C ARG A 173 10.76 -6.73 -1.00
N LEU A 174 9.97 -7.77 -0.87
CA LEU A 174 9.53 -8.28 0.41
C LEU A 174 10.72 -9.01 1.03
N THR A 175 11.23 -8.50 2.15
CA THR A 175 12.20 -9.19 2.98
C THR A 175 11.51 -10.35 3.71
N GLY A 176 12.25 -11.44 3.93
CA GLY A 176 11.68 -12.73 4.33
C GLY A 176 10.94 -12.69 5.67
N SER A 177 10.02 -13.63 5.84
CA SER A 177 9.31 -13.87 7.10
C SER A 177 10.26 -14.46 8.13
N GLU A 178 10.19 -13.96 9.36
CA GLU A 178 10.83 -14.59 10.52
C GLU A 178 10.12 -15.90 10.88
N GLU A 179 10.80 -16.83 11.54
CA GLU A 179 10.20 -18.11 11.96
C GLU A 179 8.97 -17.91 12.87
N VAL A 180 8.98 -16.84 13.68
CA VAL A 180 7.88 -16.47 14.59
C VAL A 180 6.73 -15.73 13.89
N SER A 181 6.81 -15.49 12.58
CA SER A 181 5.76 -14.75 11.85
C SER A 181 4.47 -15.58 11.81
N GLY A 182 3.38 -15.02 12.29
CA GLY A 182 2.10 -15.72 12.38
C GLY A 182 1.08 -14.95 13.20
N VAL A 183 -0.10 -15.55 13.35
CA VAL A 183 -1.17 -15.06 14.23
C VAL A 183 -1.40 -16.12 15.29
N TYR A 184 -1.41 -15.71 16.55
CA TYR A 184 -1.40 -16.60 17.69
C TYR A 184 -2.45 -16.21 18.73
N THR A 185 -3.01 -17.21 19.38
CA THR A 185 -3.63 -17.05 20.69
C THR A 185 -2.55 -17.14 21.76
N ALA A 186 -2.70 -16.38 22.84
CA ALA A 186 -1.72 -16.31 23.92
C ALA A 186 -2.36 -16.74 25.25
N ALA A 187 -1.61 -17.51 26.02
CA ALA A 187 -1.91 -17.86 27.40
C ALA A 187 -0.71 -17.49 28.28
N ALA A 188 -0.94 -16.60 29.24
CA ALA A 188 0.08 -16.16 30.17
C ALA A 188 0.24 -17.13 31.35
N GLY A 189 1.47 -17.22 31.85
CA GLY A 189 1.83 -17.88 33.08
C GLY A 189 2.97 -17.14 33.79
N GLY A 190 3.16 -17.44 35.07
CA GLY A 190 4.19 -16.82 35.88
C GLY A 190 3.73 -15.52 36.54
N THR A 191 4.64 -14.56 36.68
CA THR A 191 4.33 -13.26 37.32
C THR A 191 3.91 -12.25 36.26
N PRO A 192 2.75 -11.57 36.38
CA PRO A 192 2.33 -10.58 35.40
C PRO A 192 3.32 -9.42 35.33
N VAL A 193 3.74 -9.08 34.11
CA VAL A 193 4.63 -7.93 33.84
C VAL A 193 3.79 -6.82 33.21
N LYS A 194 3.93 -5.60 33.74
CA LYS A 194 3.21 -4.44 33.22
C LYS A 194 3.75 -4.06 31.83
N ILE A 195 2.85 -3.73 30.91
CA ILE A 195 3.21 -3.26 29.59
C ILE A 195 3.33 -1.74 29.61
N ASP A 196 4.52 -1.25 29.30
CA ASP A 196 4.84 0.17 29.34
C ASP A 196 3.89 1.01 28.46
N GLY A 197 3.47 2.14 29.03
CA GLY A 197 2.51 3.05 28.40
C GLY A 197 1.05 2.58 28.42
N THR A 198 0.74 1.49 29.13
CA THR A 198 -0.63 0.95 29.24
C THR A 198 -1.02 0.65 30.69
N GLU A 199 -2.31 0.34 30.90
CA GLU A 199 -2.82 -0.26 32.15
C GLU A 199 -2.77 -1.79 32.14
N HIS A 200 -2.37 -2.39 31.01
CA HIS A 200 -2.35 -3.83 30.78
C HIS A 200 -1.07 -4.48 31.30
N THR A 201 -1.16 -5.78 31.52
CA THR A 201 -0.07 -6.69 31.86
C THR A 201 0.05 -7.80 30.82
N THR A 202 1.09 -8.61 30.90
CA THR A 202 1.24 -9.82 30.07
C THR A 202 0.06 -10.77 30.21
N ASP A 203 -0.57 -10.86 31.37
CA ASP A 203 -1.76 -11.70 31.61
C ASP A 203 -3.00 -11.24 30.83
N ASP A 204 -3.06 -9.96 30.46
CA ASP A 204 -4.17 -9.40 29.69
C ASP A 204 -4.04 -9.70 28.20
N ILE A 205 -2.88 -10.19 27.73
CA ILE A 205 -2.65 -10.50 26.31
C ILE A 205 -3.39 -11.79 25.94
N THR A 206 -4.34 -11.68 25.02
CA THR A 206 -5.09 -12.84 24.51
C THR A 206 -4.64 -13.27 23.13
N GLN A 207 -4.15 -12.35 22.31
CA GLN A 207 -3.68 -12.63 20.96
C GLN A 207 -2.49 -11.77 20.59
N ILE A 208 -1.58 -12.35 19.81
CA ILE A 208 -0.42 -11.65 19.25
C ILE A 208 -0.32 -12.03 17.77
N ALA A 209 -0.06 -11.07 16.90
CA ALA A 209 0.29 -11.35 15.51
C ALA A 209 1.60 -10.68 15.13
N PHE A 210 2.56 -11.52 14.72
CA PHE A 210 3.86 -11.14 14.19
C PHE A 210 3.77 -11.08 12.66
N GLY A 211 3.87 -9.88 12.12
CA GLY A 211 3.82 -9.59 10.68
C GLY A 211 4.98 -10.23 9.91
N GLN A 212 4.68 -10.76 8.73
CA GLN A 212 5.62 -11.45 7.85
C GLN A 212 6.41 -10.50 6.94
N ILE A 213 6.08 -9.19 6.95
CA ILE A 213 6.62 -8.22 5.99
C ILE A 213 7.46 -7.18 6.72
N ASN A 214 8.76 -7.16 6.40
CA ASN A 214 9.68 -6.17 6.92
C ASN A 214 9.65 -4.89 6.07
N SER A 215 9.49 -3.74 6.73
CA SER A 215 9.37 -2.42 6.07
C SER A 215 10.66 -1.59 6.12
N GLY A 216 11.79 -2.19 6.51
CA GLY A 216 13.09 -1.54 6.71
C GLY A 216 13.31 -1.03 8.14
N ASN A 217 12.24 -0.68 8.86
CA ASN A 217 12.28 -0.24 10.26
C ASN A 217 11.87 -1.36 11.25
N GLY A 218 11.74 -2.59 10.78
CA GLY A 218 11.18 -3.72 11.52
C GLY A 218 9.94 -4.31 10.85
N ASN A 219 9.46 -5.40 11.43
CA ASN A 219 8.22 -6.10 11.05
C ASN A 219 7.06 -5.54 11.86
N ARG A 220 5.83 -5.58 11.34
CA ARG A 220 4.69 -5.09 12.10
C ARG A 220 4.29 -6.09 13.19
N LEU A 221 3.87 -5.58 14.34
CA LEU A 221 3.34 -6.36 15.45
C LEU A 221 1.92 -5.86 15.75
N SER A 222 1.06 -6.76 16.20
CA SER A 222 -0.21 -6.38 16.81
C SER A 222 -0.55 -7.28 18.00
N ILE A 223 -1.21 -6.69 19.00
CA ILE A 223 -1.58 -7.32 20.26
C ILE A 223 -3.06 -7.01 20.53
N ARG A 224 -3.79 -8.02 21.01
CA ARG A 224 -5.17 -7.90 21.48
C ARG A 224 -5.25 -8.25 22.97
N TYR A 225 -5.83 -7.34 23.74
CA TYR A 225 -6.04 -7.52 25.18
C TYR A 225 -7.41 -8.12 25.51
N ALA A 226 -7.55 -8.64 26.72
CA ALA A 226 -8.75 -9.32 27.22
C ALA A 226 -10.00 -8.41 27.28
N ASP A 227 -9.80 -7.11 27.52
CA ASP A 227 -10.88 -6.11 27.49
C ASP A 227 -11.28 -5.68 26.07
N GLY A 228 -10.56 -6.19 25.06
CA GLY A 228 -10.75 -5.86 23.66
C GLY A 228 -9.86 -4.72 23.17
N ASP A 229 -8.97 -4.14 23.97
CA ASP A 229 -8.05 -3.11 23.49
C ASP A 229 -7.10 -3.64 22.40
N PHE A 230 -6.85 -2.80 21.39
CA PHE A 230 -5.93 -3.07 20.30
C PHE A 230 -4.66 -2.23 20.42
N GLN A 231 -3.51 -2.87 20.29
CA GLN A 231 -2.23 -2.18 20.23
C GLN A 231 -1.39 -2.71 19.07
N ASP A 232 -0.77 -1.81 18.32
CA ASP A 232 0.14 -2.13 17.23
C ASP A 232 1.55 -1.64 17.53
N GLY A 233 2.52 -2.20 16.83
CA GLY A 233 3.93 -1.92 17.05
C GLY A 233 4.81 -2.39 15.90
N LEU A 234 6.10 -2.35 16.14
CA LEU A 234 7.12 -2.96 15.32
C LEU A 234 7.86 -4.00 16.14
N TYR A 235 8.39 -5.03 15.49
CA TYR A 235 9.28 -5.98 16.12
C TYR A 235 10.47 -6.32 15.24
N THR A 236 11.56 -6.70 15.89
CA THR A 236 12.78 -7.22 15.26
C THR A 236 13.22 -8.47 16.00
N VAL A 237 13.86 -9.39 15.27
CA VAL A 237 14.39 -10.64 15.83
C VAL A 237 15.91 -10.62 15.74
N ASP A 238 16.58 -10.88 16.86
CA ASP A 238 18.03 -11.09 16.93
C ASP A 238 18.32 -12.41 17.65
N GLY A 239 18.64 -13.45 16.88
CA GLY A 239 18.80 -14.80 17.40
C GLY A 239 17.51 -15.33 18.02
N THR A 240 17.49 -15.49 19.34
CA THR A 240 16.32 -15.94 20.12
C THR A 240 15.63 -14.80 20.87
N SER A 241 16.02 -13.55 20.62
CA SER A 241 15.42 -12.38 21.26
C SER A 241 14.52 -11.64 20.27
N ILE A 242 13.33 -11.25 20.74
CA ILE A 242 12.38 -10.41 20.01
C ILE A 242 12.30 -9.08 20.75
N THR A 243 12.68 -8.00 20.08
CA THR A 243 12.45 -6.64 20.56
C THR A 243 11.19 -6.10 19.92
N ALA A 244 10.18 -5.78 20.72
CA ALA A 244 8.90 -5.23 20.30
C ALA A 244 8.77 -3.76 20.75
N GLU A 245 8.80 -2.83 19.80
CA GLU A 245 8.50 -1.42 20.02
C GLU A 245 6.99 -1.20 19.85
N LEU A 246 6.30 -0.82 20.93
CA LEU A 246 4.85 -0.66 20.94
C LEU A 246 4.44 0.79 20.75
N PHE A 247 3.38 1.03 19.97
CA PHE A 247 2.72 2.32 19.89
C PHE A 247 1.59 2.42 20.91
N PRO A 248 1.06 3.62 21.22
CA PRO A 248 -0.09 3.77 22.10
C PRO A 248 -1.28 2.93 21.65
N ILE A 249 -2.05 2.41 22.62
CA ILE A 249 -3.32 1.70 22.38
C ILE A 249 -4.18 2.51 21.43
N ARG A 250 -4.76 1.84 20.43
CA ARG A 250 -5.60 2.43 19.40
C ARG A 250 -6.98 2.80 19.96
N LYS A 251 -7.04 3.93 20.65
CA LYS A 251 -8.27 4.57 21.13
C LYS A 251 -8.51 5.91 20.46
N GLY A 252 -9.72 6.09 19.93
CA GLY A 252 -10.17 7.33 19.30
C GLY A 252 -9.44 7.67 17.99
N ALA A 253 -9.51 8.95 17.60
CA ALA A 253 -8.86 9.43 16.40
C ALA A 253 -7.35 9.66 16.67
N GLN A 254 -6.51 8.83 16.06
CA GLN A 254 -5.06 8.95 16.12
C GLN A 254 -4.46 9.16 14.73
N THR A 255 -3.34 9.88 14.68
CA THR A 255 -2.58 10.11 13.45
C THR A 255 -1.77 8.88 13.04
N LEU A 256 -1.28 8.88 11.80
CA LEU A 256 -0.39 7.84 11.28
C LEU A 256 0.95 7.81 12.01
N ILE A 257 1.53 8.98 12.26
CA ILE A 257 2.78 9.15 13.00
C ILE A 257 2.45 9.19 14.48
N ARG A 258 3.11 8.34 15.26
CA ARG A 258 2.94 8.19 16.71
C ARG A 258 4.29 7.85 17.33
N ASP A 259 4.54 8.41 18.49
CA ASP A 259 5.72 8.07 19.28
C ASP A 259 5.50 6.71 19.95
N SER A 260 6.58 5.97 20.18
CA SER A 260 6.54 4.72 20.93
C SER A 260 6.05 4.94 22.37
N SER A 261 5.23 4.03 22.86
CA SER A 261 4.76 3.99 24.24
C SER A 261 5.66 3.16 25.16
N GLY A 262 6.51 2.31 24.59
CA GLY A 262 7.39 1.42 25.34
C GLY A 262 8.00 0.33 24.46
N THR A 263 8.96 -0.40 25.02
CA THR A 263 9.61 -1.53 24.37
C THR A 263 9.48 -2.76 25.26
N LEU A 264 9.15 -3.92 24.68
CA LEU A 264 9.17 -5.21 25.33
C LEU A 264 10.25 -6.08 24.69
N GLU A 265 11.06 -6.75 25.50
CA GLU A 265 12.02 -7.74 25.03
C GLU A 265 11.54 -9.12 25.47
N PHE A 266 11.42 -10.03 24.51
CA PHE A 266 11.03 -11.41 24.74
C PHE A 266 12.17 -12.34 24.33
N ASP A 267 12.54 -13.28 25.21
CA ASP A 267 13.25 -14.47 24.78
C ASP A 267 12.24 -15.47 24.24
N TYR A 268 12.35 -15.86 22.96
CA TYR A 268 11.45 -16.82 22.35
C TYR A 268 12.08 -18.20 22.17
N GLU A 269 11.31 -19.24 22.45
CA GLU A 269 11.69 -20.64 22.26
C GLU A 269 10.56 -21.39 21.56
N LYS A 270 10.89 -22.12 20.48
CA LYS A 270 9.93 -22.98 19.79
C LYS A 270 9.64 -24.23 20.63
N LYS A 271 8.37 -24.45 21.00
CA LYS A 271 7.92 -25.62 21.78
C LYS A 271 7.35 -26.75 20.92
N GLY A 272 6.95 -26.45 19.69
CA GLY A 272 6.35 -27.37 18.72
C GLY A 272 6.27 -26.72 17.33
N ASP A 273 5.66 -27.39 16.36
CA ASP A 273 5.57 -26.85 15.00
C ASP A 273 4.74 -25.55 14.91
N ASP A 274 3.72 -25.41 15.77
CA ASP A 274 2.77 -24.30 15.77
C ASP A 274 2.68 -23.56 17.12
N SER A 275 3.66 -23.75 18.01
CA SER A 275 3.65 -23.16 19.35
C SER A 275 5.01 -22.62 19.77
N PHE A 276 5.02 -21.42 20.36
CA PHE A 276 6.21 -20.78 20.92
C PHE A 276 5.98 -20.37 22.37
N SER A 277 7.06 -20.30 23.13
CA SER A 277 7.09 -19.68 24.45
C SER A 277 7.84 -18.35 24.33
N LEU A 278 7.25 -17.25 24.83
CA LEU A 278 7.86 -15.93 24.93
C LEU A 278 8.08 -15.60 26.41
N ARG A 279 9.30 -15.30 26.82
CA ARG A 279 9.64 -15.01 28.23
C ARG A 279 10.04 -13.56 28.40
N ILE A 280 9.51 -12.91 29.43
CA ILE A 280 9.81 -11.53 29.80
C ILE A 280 9.79 -11.38 31.32
N ASP A 281 10.91 -10.96 31.93
CA ASP A 281 11.04 -10.58 33.35
C ASP A 281 10.27 -11.46 34.37
N GLY A 282 10.22 -12.78 34.14
CA GLY A 282 9.54 -13.75 35.02
C GLY A 282 8.08 -14.10 34.65
N SER A 283 7.55 -13.52 33.58
CA SER A 283 6.35 -13.97 32.86
C SER A 283 6.73 -14.88 31.69
N GLU A 284 5.88 -15.86 31.40
CA GLU A 284 5.99 -16.74 30.23
C GLU A 284 4.64 -16.74 29.50
N LEU A 285 4.65 -16.31 28.24
CA LEU A 285 3.51 -16.36 27.33
C LEU A 285 3.66 -17.58 26.44
N THR A 286 2.77 -18.56 26.57
CA THR A 286 2.66 -19.63 25.58
C THR A 286 1.74 -19.17 24.47
N ILE A 287 2.25 -19.13 23.24
CA ILE A 287 1.50 -18.72 22.06
C ILE A 287 1.28 -19.92 21.13
N GLU A 288 0.04 -20.11 20.68
CA GLU A 288 -0.37 -21.17 19.75
C GLU A 288 -0.99 -20.59 18.50
N SER A 289 -0.59 -21.14 17.34
CA SER A 289 -0.99 -20.70 16.01
C SER A 289 -2.51 -20.73 15.83
N ASP A 290 -3.07 -19.64 15.32
CA ASP A 290 -4.50 -19.48 15.04
C ASP A 290 -4.75 -19.49 13.53
N GLU A 291 -4.97 -20.68 12.98
CA GLU A 291 -5.23 -20.87 11.54
C GLU A 291 -6.49 -20.13 11.06
N GLU A 292 -7.50 -19.98 11.93
CA GLU A 292 -8.75 -19.33 11.57
C GLU A 292 -8.56 -17.83 11.31
N ARG A 293 -7.65 -17.19 12.06
CA ARG A 293 -7.27 -15.78 11.84
C ARG A 293 -6.22 -15.61 10.74
N ARG A 294 -5.47 -16.66 10.40
CA ARG A 294 -4.56 -16.66 9.22
C ARG A 294 -5.26 -16.96 7.90
N PHE A 295 -6.48 -17.51 7.92
CA PHE A 295 -7.18 -18.00 6.74
C PHE A 295 -7.16 -17.05 5.52
N LEU A 296 -7.37 -15.75 5.72
CA LEU A 296 -7.34 -14.76 4.62
C LEU A 296 -5.98 -14.72 3.91
N PHE A 297 -4.90 -14.78 4.69
CA PHE A 297 -3.52 -14.65 4.23
C PHE A 297 -3.01 -15.97 3.63
N ASP A 298 -3.34 -17.11 4.25
CA ASP A 298 -2.87 -18.44 3.85
C ASP A 298 -3.61 -18.98 2.62
N ARG A 299 -4.90 -18.65 2.47
CA ARG A 299 -5.73 -19.18 1.37
C ARG A 299 -5.30 -18.63 0.01
N GLY A 300 -5.00 -17.33 -0.05
CA GLY A 300 -4.73 -16.59 -1.29
C GLY A 300 -5.87 -16.62 -2.31
N PHE A 301 -5.54 -16.32 -3.56
CA PHE A 301 -6.47 -16.37 -4.70
C PHE A 301 -6.31 -17.68 -5.48
N ARG A 302 -7.42 -18.34 -5.79
CA ARG A 302 -7.45 -19.55 -6.63
C ARG A 302 -8.45 -19.38 -7.75
N TRP A 303 -8.09 -19.84 -8.95
CA TRP A 303 -8.94 -19.80 -10.16
C TRP A 303 -9.64 -21.15 -10.44
N ALA A 304 -9.50 -22.11 -9.53
CA ALA A 304 -10.14 -23.41 -9.65
C ALA A 304 -11.66 -23.30 -9.40
N PRO A 305 -12.50 -24.08 -10.12
CA PRO A 305 -13.94 -24.14 -9.90
C PRO A 305 -14.23 -24.93 -8.61
N GLU A 306 -13.99 -24.30 -7.47
CA GLU A 306 -14.32 -24.81 -6.14
C GLU A 306 -15.58 -24.11 -5.62
N ALA A 307 -16.27 -24.74 -4.66
CA ALA A 307 -17.39 -24.09 -3.99
C ALA A 307 -16.92 -22.79 -3.30
N PRO A 308 -17.65 -21.66 -3.46
CA PRO A 308 -17.26 -20.41 -2.82
C PRO A 308 -17.37 -20.54 -1.31
N VAL A 309 -16.35 -20.08 -0.60
CA VAL A 309 -16.34 -19.96 0.86
C VAL A 309 -16.64 -18.50 1.21
N ASN A 310 -17.69 -18.26 1.99
CA ASN A 310 -18.06 -16.95 2.50
C ASN A 310 -18.18 -17.04 4.03
N ARG A 311 -17.36 -16.28 4.75
CA ARG A 311 -17.27 -16.25 6.21
C ARG A 311 -17.67 -14.86 6.71
#